data_AF-A0A6G1RS37-F1
#
_entry.id   AF-A0A6G1RS37-F1
#
_cell.length_a   1.000
_cell.length_b   1.000
_cell.length_c   1.000
_cell.angle_alpha   90.00
_cell.angle_beta   90.00
_cell.angle_gamma   90.00
#
_symmetry.space_group_name_H-M   'P 1'
#
loop_
_entity.id
_entity.type
_entity.pdbx_description
1 polymer ?
#
loop_
_entity_poly.entity_id
_entity_poly.type
_entity_poly.pdbx_seq_one_letter_code
_entity_poly.pdbx_strand_id
1 'polypeptide(L)'
;LFSSAPPPPPQRGSVWCPSRCLCFRTTVRCMHLMLESVPAVSPQTTILDLRFNRIKEIMPGEFRRLKNLNTLLLNNNQIKRIPSGAFEDLENLKYLYLYKNEIQSIDRQAFKGLASLEQL
;
A
#
# COMPACT_ATOMS: atom_id res chain seq x y z
N LEU A 1 -2.57 21.22 -38.15
CA LEU A 1 -1.44 21.61 -37.28
C LEU A 1 -1.96 21.65 -35.84
N PHE A 2 -2.04 20.50 -35.18
CA PHE A 2 -2.39 20.42 -33.76
C PHE A 2 -1.12 20.02 -33.01
N SER A 3 -0.39 21.02 -32.51
CA SER A 3 0.72 20.76 -31.60
C SER A 3 0.15 20.32 -30.26
N SER A 4 0.24 19.01 -29.97
CA SER A 4 0.04 18.49 -28.63
C SER A 4 1.22 18.96 -27.76
N ALA A 5 0.99 20.02 -26.99
CA ALA A 5 1.95 20.44 -25.98
C ALA A 5 2.18 19.29 -24.97
N PRO A 6 3.43 19.05 -24.53
CA PRO A 6 3.71 18.06 -23.51
C PRO A 6 3.02 18.43 -22.18
N PRO A 7 2.59 17.43 -21.38
CA PRO A 7 1.96 17.68 -20.10
C PRO A 7 2.93 18.46 -19.18
N PRO A 8 2.40 19.36 -18.33
CA PRO A 8 3.24 20.17 -17.45
C PRO A 8 4.03 19.28 -16.47
N PRO A 9 5.26 19.67 -16.10
CA PRO A 9 6.04 18.94 -15.11
C PRO A 9 5.30 18.91 -13.76
N PRO A 10 5.42 17.81 -12.98
CA PRO A 10 4.75 17.70 -11.69
C PRO A 10 5.21 18.83 -10.77
N GLN A 11 4.25 19.65 -10.31
CA GLN A 11 4.52 20.83 -9.52
C GLN A 11 5.11 20.43 -8.16
N ARG A 12 6.30 20.97 -7.83
CA ARG A 12 6.93 20.86 -6.51
C ARG A 12 5.94 21.39 -5.45
N GLY A 13 5.38 20.49 -4.66
CA GLY A 13 4.45 20.80 -3.55
C GLY A 13 3.15 19.99 -3.50
N SER A 14 2.85 19.16 -4.51
CA SER A 14 1.60 18.39 -4.53
C SER A 14 1.73 17.01 -3.86
N VAL A 15 1.02 16.84 -2.75
CA VAL A 15 0.64 15.56 -2.12
C VAL A 15 0.31 14.52 -3.20
N TRP A 16 1.08 13.44 -3.29
CA TRP A 16 0.80 12.33 -4.21
C TRP A 16 -0.41 11.55 -3.70
N CYS A 17 -1.59 11.93 -4.18
CA CYS A 17 -2.84 11.21 -3.98
C CYS A 17 -3.25 10.51 -5.28
N PRO A 18 -3.46 9.18 -5.30
CA PRO A 18 -4.03 8.52 -6.46
C PRO A 18 -5.40 9.12 -6.80
N SER A 19 -5.68 9.32 -8.08
CA SER A 19 -6.88 10.03 -8.57
C SER A 19 -8.22 9.44 -8.11
N ARG A 20 -8.24 8.14 -7.80
CA ARG A 20 -9.44 7.42 -7.32
C ARG A 20 -9.51 7.31 -5.79
N CYS A 21 -8.47 7.72 -5.08
CA CYS A 21 -8.37 7.60 -3.63
C CYS A 21 -8.69 8.93 -2.94
N LEU A 22 -9.08 8.83 -1.67
CA LEU A 22 -9.28 9.97 -0.79
C LEU A 22 -8.06 10.14 0.11
N CYS A 23 -7.34 11.24 -0.03
CA CYS A 23 -6.20 11.55 0.80
C CYS A 23 -6.51 12.70 1.76
N PHE A 24 -6.13 12.54 3.03
CA PHE A 24 -6.26 13.56 4.05
C PHE A 24 -5.03 13.50 4.95
N ARG A 25 -4.25 14.60 5.00
CA ARG A 25 -2.94 14.64 5.66
C ARG A 25 -2.04 13.51 5.14
N THR A 26 -1.71 12.54 6.00
CA THR A 26 -0.88 11.37 5.70
C THR A 26 -1.71 10.08 5.60
N THR A 27 -3.04 10.19 5.58
CA THR A 27 -3.95 9.06 5.40
C THR A 27 -4.37 8.95 3.96
N VAL A 28 -4.23 7.77 3.36
CA VAL A 28 -4.66 7.46 2.00
C VAL A 28 -5.70 6.35 2.04
N ARG A 29 -6.93 6.65 1.59
CA ARG A 29 -8.06 5.71 1.55
C ARG A 29 -8.44 5.36 0.12
N CYS A 30 -8.34 4.08 -0.21
CA CYS A 30 -8.52 3.54 -1.55
C CYS A 30 -9.51 2.34 -1.53
N MET A 31 -10.62 2.44 -0.80
CA MET A 31 -11.57 1.33 -0.59
C MET A 31 -12.60 1.21 -1.70
N HIS A 32 -13.10 0.00 -2.00
CA HIS A 32 -14.17 -0.25 -2.98
C HIS A 32 -13.88 0.24 -4.41
N LEU A 33 -12.61 0.29 -4.80
CA LEU A 33 -12.18 0.80 -6.10
C LEU A 33 -11.92 -0.31 -7.13
N MET A 34 -12.16 -1.57 -6.74
CA MET A 34 -11.85 -2.76 -7.54
C MET A 34 -10.36 -2.81 -7.93
N LEU A 35 -9.47 -2.31 -7.08
CA LEU A 35 -8.03 -2.34 -7.35
C LEU A 35 -7.54 -3.78 -7.39
N GLU A 36 -6.78 -4.12 -8.42
CA GLU A 36 -6.13 -5.44 -8.54
C GLU A 36 -4.67 -5.43 -8.04
N SER A 37 -4.12 -4.23 -7.80
CA SER A 37 -2.77 -4.01 -7.28
C SER A 37 -2.73 -2.83 -6.31
N VAL A 38 -1.63 -2.70 -5.57
CA VAL A 38 -1.37 -1.56 -4.68
C VAL A 38 -1.13 -0.30 -5.53
N PRO A 39 -1.83 0.83 -5.27
CA PRO A 39 -1.60 2.07 -6.00
C PRO A 39 -0.35 2.80 -5.50
N ALA A 40 0.28 3.61 -6.36
CA ALA A 40 1.38 4.47 -5.95
C ALA A 40 0.89 5.60 -5.05
N VAL A 41 1.33 5.63 -3.78
CA VAL A 41 0.94 6.64 -2.78
C VAL A 41 2.14 7.45 -2.29
N SER A 42 1.87 8.58 -1.63
CA SER A 42 2.89 9.43 -1.02
C SER A 42 3.80 8.66 -0.03
N PRO A 43 5.13 8.83 -0.06
CA PRO A 43 6.05 8.26 0.94
C PRO A 43 5.78 8.72 2.38
N GLN A 44 5.09 9.86 2.55
CA GLN A 44 4.69 10.38 3.86
C GLN A 44 3.44 9.69 4.44
N THR A 45 2.89 8.69 3.75
CA THR A 45 1.67 7.99 4.19
C THR A 45 1.92 7.26 5.51
N THR A 46 1.08 7.54 6.51
CA THR A 46 1.08 6.86 7.81
C THR A 46 -0.03 5.83 7.92
N ILE A 47 -1.13 6.00 7.19
CA ILE A 47 -2.25 5.07 7.15
C ILE A 47 -2.62 4.81 5.69
N LEU A 48 -2.56 3.54 5.28
CA LEU A 48 -2.97 3.09 3.95
C LEU A 48 -4.14 2.12 4.07
N ASP A 49 -5.30 2.55 3.58
CA ASP A 49 -6.53 1.75 3.58
C ASP A 49 -6.86 1.23 2.17
N LEU A 50 -6.63 -0.07 1.98
CA LEU A 50 -6.85 -0.79 0.73
C LEU A 50 -7.92 -1.87 0.87
N ARG A 51 -8.77 -1.79 1.90
CA ARG A 51 -9.81 -2.79 2.16
C ARG A 51 -10.86 -2.83 1.06
N PHE A 52 -11.51 -3.98 0.90
CA PHE A 52 -12.59 -4.19 -0.06
C PHE A 52 -12.17 -3.90 -1.51
N ASN A 53 -11.00 -4.41 -1.89
CA ASN A 53 -10.52 -4.41 -3.26
C ASN A 53 -10.36 -5.85 -3.77
N ARG A 54 -9.67 -6.02 -4.90
CA ARG A 54 -9.42 -7.31 -5.55
C ARG A 54 -7.91 -7.54 -5.70
N ILE A 55 -7.11 -7.06 -4.74
CA ILE A 55 -5.66 -7.21 -4.78
C ILE A 55 -5.34 -8.69 -4.62
N LYS A 56 -4.61 -9.26 -5.59
CA LYS A 56 -4.31 -10.70 -5.65
C LYS A 56 -2.91 -11.03 -5.16
N GLU A 57 -1.99 -10.09 -5.34
CA GLU A 57 -0.56 -10.28 -5.11
C GLU A 57 0.05 -9.04 -4.45
N ILE A 58 1.04 -9.28 -3.61
CA ILE A 58 1.93 -8.25 -3.04
C ILE A 58 3.33 -8.56 -3.55
N MET A 59 3.98 -7.62 -4.22
CA MET A 59 5.35 -7.82 -4.67
C MET A 59 6.34 -7.61 -3.51
N PRO A 60 7.52 -8.27 -3.55
CA PRO A 60 8.60 -7.94 -2.63
C PRO A 60 8.92 -6.44 -2.67
N GLY A 61 8.97 -5.79 -1.52
CA GLY A 61 9.27 -4.36 -1.40
C GLY A 61 8.17 -3.41 -1.87
N GLU A 62 6.94 -3.88 -2.13
CA GLU A 62 5.81 -3.05 -2.59
C GLU A 62 5.59 -1.80 -1.71
N PHE A 63 5.81 -1.96 -0.40
CA PHE A 63 5.62 -0.89 0.59
C PHE A 63 6.93 -0.24 1.04
N ARG A 64 8.09 -0.63 0.50
CA ARG A 64 9.43 -0.29 1.03
C ARG A 64 9.69 1.22 1.16
N ARG A 65 9.04 2.04 0.33
CA ARG A 65 9.15 3.51 0.34
C ARG A 65 8.32 4.19 1.45
N LEU A 66 7.38 3.47 2.06
CA LEU A 66 6.44 4.00 3.05
C LEU A 66 7.01 3.85 4.46
N LYS A 67 8.18 4.45 4.72
CA LYS A 67 8.91 4.30 5.99
C LYS A 67 8.12 4.80 7.22
N ASN A 68 7.19 5.73 7.00
CA ASN A 68 6.33 6.30 8.04
C ASN A 68 5.02 5.51 8.24
N LEU A 69 4.82 4.41 7.51
CA LEU A 69 3.57 3.66 7.56
C LEU A 69 3.40 3.01 8.92
N ASN A 70 2.28 3.31 9.56
CA ASN A 70 1.90 2.82 10.88
C ASN A 70 0.78 1.78 10.80
N THR A 71 -0.17 2.00 9.91
CA THR A 71 -1.35 1.14 9.72
C THR A 71 -1.49 0.77 8.25
N LEU A 72 -1.53 -0.53 7.97
CA LEU A 72 -1.79 -1.08 6.64
C LEU A 72 -3.02 -2.00 6.69
N LEU A 73 -4.09 -1.59 6.01
CA LEU A 73 -5.34 -2.33 5.95
C LEU A 73 -5.50 -2.99 4.59
N LEU A 74 -5.27 -4.31 4.53
CA LEU A 74 -5.39 -5.14 3.32
C LEU A 74 -6.51 -6.19 3.43
N ASN A 75 -7.27 -6.19 4.50
CA ASN A 75 -8.35 -7.15 4.72
C ASN A 75 -9.47 -7.02 3.67
N ASN A 76 -10.21 -8.09 3.41
CA ASN A 76 -11.23 -8.14 2.35
C ASN A 76 -10.62 -7.87 0.96
N ASN A 77 -9.57 -8.60 0.62
CA ASN A 77 -8.94 -8.65 -0.71
C ASN A 77 -8.86 -10.12 -1.17
N GLN A 78 -8.10 -10.40 -2.23
CA GLN A 78 -7.94 -11.73 -2.83
C GLN A 78 -6.47 -12.21 -2.76
N ILE A 79 -5.71 -11.74 -1.75
CA ILE A 79 -4.28 -12.01 -1.66
C ILE A 79 -4.07 -13.50 -1.38
N LYS A 80 -3.34 -14.18 -2.27
CA LYS A 80 -3.12 -15.64 -2.17
C LYS A 80 -1.82 -16.01 -1.49
N ARG A 81 -0.79 -15.16 -1.62
CA ARG A 81 0.56 -15.45 -1.14
C ARG A 81 1.18 -14.19 -0.54
N ILE A 82 1.94 -14.36 0.53
CA ILE A 82 2.77 -13.30 1.10
C ILE A 82 4.23 -13.70 0.87
N PRO A 83 4.94 -13.11 -0.11
CA PRO A 83 6.31 -13.47 -0.41
C PRO A 83 7.29 -12.93 0.64
N SER A 84 8.54 -13.40 0.57
CA SER A 84 9.64 -12.80 1.31
C SER A 84 9.78 -11.32 0.97
N GLY A 85 10.02 -10.50 1.99
CA GLY A 85 10.20 -9.06 1.82
C GLY A 85 8.93 -8.29 1.40
N ALA A 86 7.74 -8.89 1.47
CA ALA A 86 6.47 -8.19 1.19
C ALA A 86 6.33 -6.91 2.03
N PHE A 87 6.75 -6.95 3.29
CA PHE A 87 6.68 -5.85 4.26
C PHE A 87 8.07 -5.39 4.72
N GLU A 88 9.10 -5.56 3.87
CA GLU A 88 10.48 -5.21 4.20
C GLU A 88 10.64 -3.72 4.52
N ASP A 89 11.48 -3.43 5.52
CA ASP A 89 11.81 -2.10 6.02
C ASP A 89 10.62 -1.24 6.51
N LEU A 90 9.51 -1.87 6.90
CA LEU A 90 8.37 -1.19 7.54
C LEU A 90 8.51 -1.16 9.07
N GLU A 91 9.61 -0.57 9.55
CA GLU A 91 10.00 -0.58 10.97
C GLU A 91 8.96 0.08 11.90
N ASN A 92 8.20 1.06 11.39
CA ASN A 92 7.18 1.81 12.13
C ASN A 92 5.77 1.20 12.06
N LEU A 93 5.59 0.10 11.33
CA LEU A 93 4.29 -0.52 11.15
C LEU A 93 3.85 -1.20 12.44
N LYS A 94 2.70 -0.76 12.98
CA LYS A 94 2.10 -1.28 14.20
C LYS A 94 0.94 -2.22 13.93
N TYR A 95 0.14 -1.89 12.92
CA TYR A 95 -1.10 -2.59 12.63
C TYR A 95 -1.11 -3.05 11.17
N LEU A 96 -1.11 -4.37 10.98
CA LEU A 96 -1.23 -5.01 9.67
C LEU A 96 -2.49 -5.86 9.67
N TYR A 97 -3.45 -5.58 8.80
CA TYR A 97 -4.68 -6.38 8.73
C TYR A 97 -4.77 -7.15 7.42
N LEU A 98 -4.69 -8.47 7.50
CA LEU A 98 -4.72 -9.38 6.35
C LEU A 98 -5.92 -10.34 6.34
N TYR A 99 -6.80 -10.30 7.36
CA TYR A 99 -7.96 -11.18 7.45
C TYR A 99 -8.94 -11.06 6.26
N LYS A 100 -9.75 -12.08 6.01
CA LYS A 100 -10.64 -12.15 4.82
C LYS A 100 -9.86 -11.92 3.50
N ASN A 101 -8.74 -12.63 3.36
CA ASN A 101 -8.03 -12.85 2.12
C ASN A 101 -8.04 -14.36 1.80
N GLU A 102 -7.41 -14.75 0.69
CA GLU A 102 -7.31 -16.14 0.23
C GLU A 102 -5.91 -16.72 0.48
N ILE A 103 -5.27 -16.35 1.59
CA ILE A 103 -3.85 -16.64 1.85
C ILE A 103 -3.66 -18.16 2.00
N GLN A 104 -2.93 -18.75 1.05
CA GLN A 104 -2.58 -20.17 1.01
C GLN A 104 -1.15 -20.44 1.48
N SER A 105 -0.25 -19.46 1.31
CA SER A 105 1.16 -19.59 1.69
C SER A 105 1.73 -18.26 2.18
N ILE A 106 2.50 -18.32 3.27
CA ILE A 106 3.26 -17.20 3.82
C ILE A 106 4.73 -17.62 3.86
N ASP A 107 5.60 -16.82 3.26
CA ASP A 107 7.04 -17.05 3.35
C ASP A 107 7.57 -16.80 4.77
N ARG A 108 8.57 -17.57 5.21
CA ARG A 108 9.16 -17.44 6.55
C ARG A 108 9.79 -16.07 6.79
N GLN A 109 10.19 -15.36 5.74
CA GLN A 109 10.78 -14.03 5.78
C GLN A 109 9.78 -12.93 5.40
N ALA A 110 8.49 -13.23 5.28
CA ALA A 110 7.45 -12.27 4.91
C ALA A 110 7.35 -11.07 5.87
N PHE A 111 7.52 -11.32 7.17
CA PHE A 111 7.36 -10.34 8.24
C PHE A 111 8.71 -9.84 8.81
N LYS A 112 9.81 -10.14 8.13
CA LYS A 112 11.15 -9.68 8.56
C LYS A 112 11.19 -8.15 8.51
N GLY A 113 11.64 -7.52 9.60
CA GLY A 113 11.79 -6.06 9.70
C GLY A 113 10.60 -5.31 10.31
N LEU A 114 9.50 -6.01 10.64
CA LEU A 114 8.35 -5.43 11.33
C LEU A 114 8.61 -5.28 12.84
N ALA A 115 9.58 -4.45 13.21
CA ALA A 115 10.07 -4.33 14.59
C ALA A 115 9.05 -3.73 15.57
N SER A 116 8.14 -2.88 15.10
CA SER A 116 7.12 -2.23 15.92
C SER A 116 5.73 -2.87 15.84
N LEU A 117 5.63 -4.09 15.30
CA LEU A 117 4.32 -4.72 15.07
C LEU A 117 3.63 -5.05 16.40
N GLU A 118 2.43 -4.49 16.58
CA GLU A 118 1.60 -4.70 17.76
C GLU A 118 0.44 -5.66 17.44
N GLN A 119 -0.09 -5.63 16.20
CA GLN A 119 -1.23 -6.45 15.79
C GLN A 119 -1.15 -6.89 14.31
N LEU A 120 -1.50 -8.15 14.06
CA LEU A 120 -1.51 -8.84 12.76
C LEU A 120 -2.85 -9.52 12.48
#